data_AF-A0A6I3JGA4-F1
#
_entry.id   AF-A0A6I3JGA4-F1
#
_cell.length_a   1.000
_cell.length_b   1.000
_cell.length_c   1.000
_cell.angle_alpha   90.00
_cell.angle_beta   90.00
_cell.angle_gamma   90.00
#
_symmetry.space_group_name_H-M   'P 1'
#
loop_
_entity.id
_entity.type
_entity.pdbx_description
1 polymer ?
#
loop_
_entity_poly.entity_id
_entity_poly.type
_entity_poly.pdbx_seq_one_letter_code
_entity_poly.pdbx_strand_id
1 'polypeptide(L)' 'MKAKDLLAVLLREPLGYAIVRQKGSHRFLEAPGRPRVLFSFHDGATVPPGLVRKVLVGTVGLSSEDALKLL' A
#
# COMPACT_ATOMS: atom_id res chain seq x y z
N MET A 1 3.65 6.88 -9.10
CA MET A 1 2.55 7.59 -8.41
C MET A 1 3.07 8.28 -7.15
N LYS A 2 2.34 9.22 -6.53
CA LYS A 2 2.74 9.76 -5.23
C LYS A 2 2.48 8.75 -4.12
N ALA A 3 3.25 8.81 -3.04
CA ALA A 3 3.08 7.92 -1.90
C ALA A 3 1.69 8.03 -1.29
N LYS A 4 1.15 9.25 -1.19
CA LYS A 4 -0.24 9.48 -0.75
C LYS A 4 -1.28 8.72 -1.60
N ASP A 5 -1.04 8.60 -2.91
CA ASP A 5 -1.97 7.90 -3.82
C ASP A 5 -1.90 6.39 -3.56
N LEU A 6 -0.69 5.85 -3.39
CA LEU A 6 -0.51 4.44 -3.05
C LEU A 6 -1.13 4.10 -1.69
N LEU A 7 -0.98 4.99 -0.71
CA LEU A 7 -1.63 4.83 0.59
C LEU A 7 -3.16 4.80 0.42
N ALA A 8 -3.73 5.74 -0.35
CA ALA A 8 -5.17 5.75 -0.61
C ALA A 8 -5.66 4.45 -1.27
N VAL A 9 -4.89 3.85 -2.18
CA VAL A 9 -5.20 2.54 -2.77
C VAL A 9 -5.25 1.44 -1.72
N LEU A 10 -4.32 1.42 -0.75
CA LEU A 10 -4.30 0.43 0.32
C LEU A 10 -5.51 0.59 1.27
N LEU A 11 -5.90 1.83 1.58
CA LEU A 11 -6.97 2.10 2.55
C LEU A 11 -8.38 1.89 1.99
N ARG A 12 -8.58 2.01 0.66
CA ARG A 12 -9.90 1.87 0.04
C ARG A 12 -10.25 0.42 -0.29
N GLU A 13 -11.54 0.17 -0.54
CA GLU A 13 -12.01 -1.11 -1.09
C GLU A 13 -11.38 -1.40 -2.46
N PRO A 14 -11.05 -2.68 -2.77
CA PRO A 14 -11.32 -3.90 -1.98
C PRO A 14 -10.19 -4.30 -1.02
N LEU A 15 -9.19 -3.42 -0.79
CA LEU A 15 -8.05 -3.76 0.06
C LEU A 15 -8.35 -3.52 1.55
N GLY A 16 -9.01 -2.40 1.86
CA GLY A 16 -9.60 -2.13 3.17
C GLY A 16 -8.61 -2.10 4.33
N TYR A 17 -7.35 -1.73 4.08
CA TYR A 17 -6.36 -1.60 5.16
C TYR A 17 -6.69 -0.43 6.09
N ALA A 18 -6.41 -0.59 7.37
CA ALA A 18 -6.45 0.46 8.37
C ALA A 18 -5.05 0.74 8.93
N ILE A 19 -4.76 2.00 9.27
CA ILE A 19 -3.52 2.37 9.96
C ILE A 19 -3.67 1.97 11.43
N VAL A 20 -2.95 0.93 11.86
CA VAL A 20 -2.98 0.44 13.25
C VAL A 20 -1.89 1.07 14.13
N ARG A 21 -0.84 1.63 13.51
CA ARG A 21 0.24 2.35 14.21
C ARG A 21 0.93 3.32 13.28
N GLN A 22 1.29 4.50 13.79
CA GLN A 22 2.09 5.48 13.05
C GLN A 22 3.17 6.12 13.93
N LYS A 23 4.39 6.26 13.39
CA LYS A 23 5.49 7.08 13.94
C LYS A 23 6.18 7.82 12.80
N GLY A 24 5.99 9.13 12.71
CA GLY A 24 6.46 9.91 11.56
C GLY A 24 5.82 9.40 10.27
N SER A 25 6.64 9.14 9.24
CA SER A 25 6.22 8.57 7.96
C SER A 25 6.00 7.05 7.97
N HIS A 26 6.42 6.35 9.04
CA HIS A 26 6.24 4.90 9.15
C HIS A 26 4.85 4.58 9.66
N ARG A 27 4.06 3.88 8.85
CA ARG A 27 2.69 3.43 9.15
C ARG A 27 2.64 1.90 9.06
N PHE A 28 2.09 1.25 10.08
CA PHE A 28 1.71 -0.16 9.99
C PHE A 28 0.24 -0.24 9.58
N LEU A 29 -0.04 -1.03 8.56
CA LEU A 29 -1.38 -1.23 8.01
C LEU A 29 -1.81 -2.68 8.17
N GLU A 30 -3.04 -2.90 8.60
CA GLU A 30 -3.64 -4.24 8.72
C GLU A 30 -5.02 -4.27 8.06
N ALA A 31 -5.36 -5.43 7.47
CA ALA A 31 -6.65 -5.74 6.88
C ALA A 31 -6.98 -7.21 7.16
N PRO A 32 -8.24 -7.57 7.44
CA PRO A 32 -8.63 -8.96 7.61
C PRO A 32 -8.21 -9.83 6.42
N GLY A 33 -7.59 -10.97 6.70
CA GLY A 33 -7.17 -11.93 5.67
C GLY A 33 -6.00 -11.49 4.79
N ARG A 34 -5.31 -10.38 5.11
CA ARG A 34 -4.15 -9.90 4.34
C ARG A 34 -2.90 -9.75 5.21
N PRO A 35 -1.69 -9.86 4.63
CA PRO A 35 -0.45 -9.59 5.34
C PRO A 35 -0.37 -8.15 5.83
N ARG A 36 0.26 -7.95 7.00
CA ARG A 36 0.55 -6.62 7.53
C ARG A 36 1.53 -5.89 6.62
N VAL A 37 1.24 -4.63 6.32
CA VAL A 37 2.10 -3.77 5.48
C VAL A 37 2.80 -2.74 6.34
N LEU A 38 4.13 -2.65 6.23
CA LEU A 38 4.89 -1.51 6.71
C LEU A 38 5.01 -0.49 5.56
N PHE A 39 4.29 0.62 5.68
CA PHE A 39 4.31 1.71 4.72
C PHE A 39 5.22 2.83 5.24
N SER A 40 6.41 2.95 4.66
CA SER A 40 7.48 3.87 5.11
C SER A 40 7.84 4.91 4.08
N PHE A 41 6.84 5.59 3.51
CA PHE A 41 7.03 6.65 2.53
C PHE A 41 6.61 8.00 3.08
N HIS A 42 7.36 9.05 2.73
CA HIS A 42 6.89 10.43 2.91
C HIS A 42 5.78 10.72 1.90
N ASP A 43 4.70 11.39 2.29
CA ASP A 43 3.48 11.53 1.47
C ASP A 43 3.72 12.22 0.12
N GLY A 44 4.66 13.18 0.06
CA GLY A 44 5.05 13.88 -1.17
C GLY A 44 6.00 13.11 -2.09
N ALA A 45 6.55 11.99 -1.62
CA ALA A 45 7.52 11.20 -2.37
C ALA A 45 6.86 10.56 -3.59
N THR A 46 7.61 10.49 -4.69
CA THR A 46 7.22 9.68 -5.85
C THR A 46 7.67 8.24 -5.60
N VAL A 47 6.74 7.30 -5.66
CA VAL A 47 7.04 5.86 -5.55
C VAL A 47 7.28 5.30 -6.96
N PRO A 48 8.47 4.75 -7.25
CA PRO A 48 8.78 4.12 -8.53
C PRO A 48 7.85 2.93 -8.82
N PRO A 49 7.51 2.64 -10.09
CA PRO A 49 6.60 1.54 -10.45
C PRO A 49 7.01 0.18 -9.88
N GLY A 50 8.33 -0.11 -9.83
CA GLY A 50 8.84 -1.35 -9.24
C GLY A 50 8.53 -1.50 -7.75
N LEU A 51 8.55 -0.39 -6.99
CA LEU A 51 8.17 -0.40 -5.57
C LEU A 51 6.65 -0.50 -5.39
N VAL A 52 5.86 0.15 -6.25
CA VAL A 52 4.40 -0.04 -6.26
C VAL A 52 4.06 -1.52 -6.46
N ARG A 53 4.69 -2.17 -7.46
CA ARG A 53 4.54 -3.61 -7.70
C ARG A 53 4.99 -4.44 -6.51
N LYS A 54 6.13 -4.12 -5.89
CA LYS A 54 6.62 -4.84 -4.70
C LYS A 54 5.62 -4.77 -3.54
N VAL A 55 4.98 -3.63 -3.33
CA VAL A 55 3.94 -3.49 -2.30
C VAL A 55 2.69 -4.29 -2.68
N LEU A 56 2.08 -4.02 -3.83
CA LEU A 56 0.78 -4.61 -4.20
C LEU A 56 0.86 -6.12 -4.50
N VAL A 57 1.88 -6.57 -5.21
CA VAL A 57 2.04 -7.99 -5.58
C VAL A 57 2.85 -8.71 -4.51
N GLY A 58 4.02 -8.17 -4.17
CA GLY A 58 4.95 -8.88 -3.28
C GLY A 58 4.55 -8.88 -1.80
N THR A 59 3.88 -7.83 -1.32
CA THR A 59 3.53 -7.71 0.12
C THR A 59 2.05 -7.98 0.36
N VAL A 60 1.16 -7.33 -0.40
CA VAL A 60 -0.29 -7.52 -0.27
C VAL A 60 -0.73 -8.86 -0.87
N GLY A 61 0.02 -9.40 -1.86
CA GLY A 61 -0.26 -10.71 -2.46
C GLY A 61 -1.25 -10.68 -3.62
N LEU A 62 -1.45 -9.52 -4.27
CA LEU A 62 -2.31 -9.45 -5.45
C LEU A 62 -1.67 -10.09 -6.68
N SER A 63 -2.50 -10.57 -7.61
CA SER A 63 -2.04 -10.85 -8.97
C SER A 63 -1.58 -9.55 -9.64
N SER A 64 -0.74 -9.65 -10.67
CA SER A 64 -0.31 -8.46 -11.43
C SER A 64 -1.50 -7.77 -12.11
N GLU A 65 -2.49 -8.55 -12.55
CA GLU A 65 -3.71 -8.06 -13.19
C GLU A 65 -4.59 -7.28 -12.21
N ASP A 66 -4.81 -7.81 -11.00
CA ASP A 66 -5.63 -7.14 -10.00
C ASP A 66 -4.92 -5.90 -9.43
N ALA A 67 -3.61 -5.94 -9.27
CA ALA A 67 -2.84 -4.75 -8.91
C ALA A 67 -3.03 -3.62 -9.93
N LEU A 68 -3.04 -3.92 -11.24
CA LEU A 68 -3.25 -2.92 -12.28
C LEU A 68 -4.65 -2.31 -12.27
N LYS A 69 -5.70 -3.07 -11.91
CA LYS A 69 -7.08 -2.54 -11.79
C LYS A 69 -7.25 -1.53 -10.65
N LEU A 70 -6.31 -1.49 -9.70
CA LEU A 70 -6.37 -0.62 -8.52
C LEU A 70 -5.56 0.67 -8.66
N LEU A 71 -4.76 0.81 -9.73
CA LEU A 71 -3.92 1.98 -10.01
C LEU A 71 -4.66 3.00 -10.87
#